data_AF-A0A935QUQ0-F1
#
_entry.id   AF-A0A935QUQ0-F1
#
_cell.length_a   1.000
_cell.length_b   1.000
_cell.length_c   1.000
_cell.angle_alpha   90.00
_cell.angle_beta   90.00
_cell.angle_gamma   90.00
#
_symmetry.space_group_name_H-M   'P 1'
#
loop_
_entity.id
_entity.type
_entity.pdbx_description
1 polymer ?
#
loop_
_entity_poly.entity_id
_entity_poly.type
_entity_poly.pdbx_seq_one_letter_code
_entity_poly.pdbx_strand_id
1 'polypeptide(L)'
;MTLARWSRPLRRFAESMASFTPVLVVFWLVFYLTGGLNLYEWYTHPDVIWGHKAMWLQGPFMVGRVVLGLSVVALTTLVFLRSSLRPDLLAATKALGESAVPSWWQNITAGATDVQAEVDERHTKLQGISPILGALYAIVLSFFAFDAIMSLAPHWYANMFGGWFFMSGMWSSMVWIGILAITFGGWMGIEKYLKPSVFHDHGKLVFGFTMFWGYTTYAQILPIWYGNMTEEIGFLMVRFNLEPWTYLSRVVGAMCFLIPFITLLSRGIKKMKGGFLIVLSILATGIWLERFLVAVPSFWMEESLPLGPVELGITAGFFGLFLFWVSRYLSAVPALAVTDPYMNPHPDDVHVHGADLVAHH
;
A
#
# COMPACT_ATOMS: atom_id res chain seq x y z
N MET A 1 5.50 7.27 14.76
CA MET A 1 6.79 7.98 14.61
C MET A 1 6.63 9.49 14.56
N THR A 2 5.80 10.05 13.67
CA THR A 2 5.85 11.49 13.34
C THR A 2 4.82 12.38 14.04
N LEU A 3 4.06 11.88 15.03
CA LEU A 3 3.00 12.61 15.76
C LEU A 3 2.04 13.43 14.87
N ALA A 4 1.93 13.06 13.59
CA ALA A 4 1.27 13.85 12.57
C ALA A 4 -0.23 14.01 12.85
N ARG A 5 -0.77 15.22 12.66
CA ARG A 5 -2.19 15.53 12.87
C ARG A 5 -3.06 15.13 11.68
N TRP A 6 -2.56 15.32 10.45
CA TRP A 6 -3.31 15.08 9.21
C TRP A 6 -3.76 13.62 9.04
N SER A 7 -3.01 12.65 9.59
CA SER A 7 -3.28 11.23 9.39
C SER A 7 -4.32 10.64 10.35
N ARG A 8 -4.68 11.36 11.42
CA ARG A 8 -5.55 10.83 12.49
C ARG A 8 -6.94 10.44 11.99
N PRO A 9 -7.66 11.27 11.20
CA PRO A 9 -8.95 10.88 10.64
C PRO A 9 -8.87 9.76 9.59
N LEU A 10 -7.68 9.53 9.03
CA LEU A 10 -7.44 8.53 7.98
C LEU A 10 -7.00 7.16 8.53
N ARG A 11 -6.70 7.10 9.84
CA ARG A 11 -6.09 5.94 10.49
C ARG A 11 -6.87 4.65 10.30
N ARG A 12 -8.20 4.66 10.46
CA ARG A 12 -9.02 3.44 10.32
C ARG A 12 -9.03 2.87 8.91
N PHE A 13 -8.92 3.72 7.89
CA PHE A 13 -8.76 3.25 6.51
C PHE A 13 -7.42 2.54 6.33
N ALA A 14 -6.32 3.11 6.82
CA ALA A 14 -5.01 2.47 6.78
C ALA A 14 -5.00 1.12 7.53
N GLU A 15 -5.59 1.08 8.72
CA GLU A 15 -5.71 -0.15 9.52
C GLU A 15 -6.56 -1.22 8.85
N SER A 16 -7.64 -0.83 8.16
CA SER A 16 -8.49 -1.77 7.41
C SER A 16 -7.70 -2.49 6.32
N MET A 17 -6.84 -1.77 5.60
CA MET A 17 -5.96 -2.35 4.60
C MET A 17 -4.89 -3.24 5.23
N ALA A 18 -4.28 -2.79 6.32
CA ALA A 18 -3.27 -3.56 7.05
C ALA A 18 -3.83 -4.87 7.62
N SER A 19 -5.12 -4.90 7.99
CA SER A 19 -5.79 -6.10 8.51
C SER A 19 -5.91 -7.23 7.48
N PHE A 20 -5.76 -6.92 6.19
CA PHE A 20 -5.79 -7.90 5.09
C PHE A 20 -4.47 -8.67 4.94
N THR A 21 -3.40 -8.26 5.62
CA THR A 21 -2.06 -8.87 5.47
C THR A 21 -2.00 -10.38 5.72
N PRO A 22 -2.72 -10.99 6.67
CA PRO A 22 -2.70 -12.46 6.83
C PRO A 22 -3.36 -13.18 5.65
N VAL A 23 -4.38 -12.57 5.03
CA VAL A 23 -5.05 -13.13 3.85
C VAL A 23 -4.08 -13.19 2.67
N LEU A 24 -3.20 -12.19 2.53
CA LEU A 24 -2.15 -12.18 1.51
C LEU A 24 -1.16 -13.34 1.68
N VAL A 25 -0.80 -13.69 2.93
CA VAL A 25 0.08 -14.85 3.21
C VAL A 25 -0.59 -16.14 2.71
N VAL A 26 -1.88 -16.31 2.99
CA VAL A 26 -2.65 -17.47 2.53
C VAL A 26 -2.70 -17.51 1.00
N PHE A 27 -2.90 -16.38 0.34
CA PHE A 27 -2.91 -16.36 -1.14
C PHE A 27 -1.59 -16.74 -1.76
N TRP A 28 -0.48 -16.23 -1.24
CA TRP A 28 0.84 -16.63 -1.74
C TRP A 28 1.13 -18.10 -1.47
N LEU A 29 0.73 -18.62 -0.30
CA LEU A 29 0.85 -20.04 0.00
C LEU A 29 0.03 -20.89 -0.96
N VAL A 30 -1.24 -20.56 -1.18
CA VAL A 30 -2.12 -21.26 -2.12
C VAL A 30 -1.55 -21.19 -3.54
N PHE A 31 -1.10 -20.02 -4.00
CA PHE A 31 -0.49 -19.84 -5.30
C PHE A 31 0.68 -20.82 -5.52
N TYR A 32 1.61 -20.93 -4.56
CA TYR A 32 2.72 -21.87 -4.68
C TYR A 32 2.27 -23.33 -4.59
N LEU A 33 1.31 -23.67 -3.74
CA LEU A 33 0.79 -25.04 -3.59
C LEU A 33 0.00 -25.52 -4.82
N THR A 34 -0.66 -24.62 -5.55
CA THR A 34 -1.42 -24.95 -6.76
C THR A 34 -0.58 -24.88 -8.03
N GLY A 35 0.76 -24.88 -7.91
CA GLY A 35 1.67 -24.94 -9.05
C GLY A 35 2.14 -23.59 -9.59
N GLY A 36 2.02 -22.50 -8.83
CA GLY A 36 2.53 -21.17 -9.21
C GLY A 36 4.03 -21.12 -9.48
N LEU A 37 4.80 -22.10 -8.95
CA LEU A 37 6.23 -22.25 -9.29
C LEU A 37 6.48 -22.57 -10.78
N ASN A 38 5.51 -23.18 -11.48
CA ASN A 38 5.62 -23.46 -12.91
C ASN A 38 5.63 -22.20 -13.78
N LEU A 39 5.31 -21.04 -13.21
CA LEU A 39 5.42 -19.75 -13.90
C LEU A 39 6.88 -19.31 -14.08
N TYR A 40 7.79 -19.82 -13.25
CA TYR A 40 9.18 -19.38 -13.23
C TYR A 40 10.05 -20.27 -14.12
N GLU A 41 10.71 -19.68 -15.11
CA GLU A 41 11.57 -20.38 -16.05
C GLU A 41 12.67 -21.17 -15.33
N TRP A 42 13.28 -20.61 -14.28
CA TRP A 42 14.31 -21.30 -13.50
C TRP A 42 13.81 -22.52 -12.72
N TYR A 43 12.51 -22.67 -12.53
CA TYR A 43 11.92 -23.84 -11.89
C TYR A 43 11.66 -24.96 -12.90
N THR A 44 11.20 -24.62 -14.12
CA THR A 44 10.93 -25.59 -15.19
C THR A 44 12.18 -25.95 -15.99
N HIS A 45 13.14 -25.03 -16.08
CA HIS A 45 14.44 -25.16 -16.74
C HIS A 45 15.57 -24.76 -15.78
N PRO A 46 15.97 -25.64 -14.83
CA PRO A 46 16.97 -25.30 -13.82
C PRO A 46 18.36 -24.96 -14.39
N ASP A 47 18.63 -25.30 -15.64
CA ASP A 47 19.85 -24.97 -16.37
C ASP A 47 19.98 -23.48 -16.69
N VAL A 48 18.92 -22.68 -16.65
CA VAL A 48 19.04 -21.22 -16.96
C VAL A 48 19.75 -20.43 -15.84
N ILE A 49 19.88 -21.00 -14.64
CA ILE A 49 20.55 -20.37 -13.50
C ILE A 49 21.67 -21.25 -12.94
N TRP A 50 22.77 -20.60 -12.54
CA TRP A 50 23.98 -21.30 -12.08
C TRP A 50 24.49 -20.71 -10.76
N GLY A 51 25.30 -21.49 -10.04
CA GLY A 51 26.05 -21.03 -8.87
C GLY A 51 25.15 -20.47 -7.75
N HIS A 52 25.45 -19.24 -7.31
CA HIS A 52 24.75 -18.62 -6.18
C HIS A 52 23.27 -18.30 -6.47
N LYS A 53 22.91 -18.01 -7.72
CA LYS A 53 21.50 -17.81 -8.10
C LYS A 53 20.69 -19.10 -7.95
N ALA A 54 21.26 -20.23 -8.38
CA ALA A 54 20.64 -21.55 -8.22
C ALA A 54 20.41 -21.91 -6.75
N MET A 55 21.36 -21.57 -5.86
CA MET A 55 21.17 -21.75 -4.41
C MET A 55 20.07 -20.83 -3.84
N TRP A 56 20.01 -19.58 -4.30
CA TRP A 56 19.01 -18.61 -3.84
C TRP A 56 17.59 -18.96 -4.28
N LEU A 57 17.42 -19.41 -5.52
CA LEU A 57 16.14 -19.70 -6.14
C LEU A 57 15.74 -21.18 -6.03
N GLN A 58 16.32 -21.97 -5.12
CA GLN A 58 15.81 -23.32 -4.88
C GLN A 58 14.35 -23.23 -4.43
N GLY A 59 13.43 -23.93 -5.12
CA GLY A 59 11.98 -23.79 -4.93
C GLY A 59 11.53 -23.78 -3.47
N PRO A 60 11.83 -24.82 -2.66
CA PRO A 60 11.46 -24.84 -1.25
C PRO A 60 12.09 -23.70 -0.43
N PHE A 61 13.33 -23.31 -0.73
CA PHE A 61 14.02 -22.23 -0.03
C PHE A 61 13.41 -20.87 -0.36
N MET A 62 13.13 -20.59 -1.64
CA MET A 62 12.45 -19.36 -2.07
C MET A 62 11.04 -19.26 -1.48
N VAL A 63 10.22 -20.31 -1.60
CA VAL A 63 8.86 -20.34 -1.03
C VAL A 63 8.92 -20.16 0.49
N GLY A 64 9.84 -20.84 1.17
CA GLY A 64 10.05 -20.71 2.60
C GLY A 64 10.36 -19.27 3.02
N ARG A 65 11.26 -18.58 2.31
CA ARG A 65 11.58 -17.16 2.57
C ARG A 65 10.39 -16.25 2.34
N VAL A 66 9.68 -16.39 1.22
CA VAL A 66 8.53 -15.55 0.89
C VAL A 66 7.43 -15.70 1.94
N VAL A 67 7.04 -16.94 2.26
CA VAL A 67 5.98 -17.21 3.24
C VAL A 67 6.40 -16.78 4.63
N LEU A 68 7.65 -17.06 5.05
CA LEU A 68 8.16 -16.63 6.36
C LEU A 68 8.20 -15.11 6.47
N GLY A 69 8.76 -14.42 5.48
CA GLY A 69 8.87 -12.97 5.47
C GLY A 69 7.51 -12.29 5.55
N LEU A 70 6.56 -12.70 4.71
CA LEU A 70 5.20 -12.17 4.73
C LEU A 70 4.48 -12.51 6.04
N SER A 71 4.71 -13.70 6.61
CA SER A 71 4.14 -14.09 7.92
C SER A 71 4.66 -13.23 9.06
N VAL A 72 5.97 -12.93 9.08
CA VAL A 72 6.57 -12.03 10.08
C VAL A 72 5.96 -10.63 9.99
N VAL A 73 5.78 -10.10 8.77
CA VAL A 73 5.12 -8.80 8.55
C VAL A 73 3.65 -8.85 8.98
N ALA A 74 2.92 -9.91 8.64
CA ALA A 74 1.51 -10.07 9.00
C ALA A 74 1.32 -10.17 10.52
N LEU A 75 2.12 -10.99 11.21
CA LEU A 75 2.07 -11.13 12.66
C LEU A 75 2.41 -9.80 13.36
N THR A 76 3.47 -9.12 12.93
CA THR A 76 3.84 -7.81 13.49
C THR A 76 2.74 -6.76 13.24
N THR A 77 2.11 -6.79 12.05
CA THR A 77 0.96 -5.95 11.71
C THR A 77 -0.24 -6.26 12.62
N LEU A 78 -0.55 -7.52 12.90
CA LEU A 78 -1.63 -7.90 13.81
C LEU A 78 -1.38 -7.42 15.25
N VAL A 79 -0.14 -7.51 15.74
CA VAL A 79 0.24 -6.95 17.05
C VAL A 79 0.10 -5.43 17.07
N PHE A 80 0.51 -4.76 16.00
CA PHE A 80 0.32 -3.32 15.82
C PHE A 80 -1.17 -2.95 15.84
N LEU A 81 -2.01 -3.63 15.06
CA LEU A 81 -3.45 -3.40 14.98
C LEU A 81 -4.14 -3.66 16.32
N ARG A 82 -3.81 -4.76 17.00
CA ARG A 82 -4.35 -5.08 18.33
C ARG A 82 -4.04 -3.96 19.32
N SER A 83 -2.79 -3.51 19.36
CA SER A 83 -2.35 -2.42 20.24
C SER A 83 -3.00 -1.08 19.87
N SER A 84 -3.23 -0.87 18.57
CA SER A 84 -3.87 0.32 18.04
C SER A 84 -5.35 0.43 18.43
N LEU A 85 -6.09 -0.69 18.32
CA LEU A 85 -7.53 -0.78 18.53
C LEU A 85 -7.92 -0.85 20.01
N ARG A 86 -7.11 -1.52 20.83
CA ARG A 86 -7.46 -1.89 22.22
C ARG A 86 -8.07 -0.76 23.06
N PRO A 87 -7.48 0.45 23.19
CA PRO A 87 -8.10 1.51 23.99
C PRO A 87 -9.43 2.02 23.39
N ASP A 88 -9.55 2.05 22.07
CA ASP A 88 -10.77 2.50 21.39
C ASP A 88 -11.92 1.51 21.55
N LEU A 89 -11.63 0.21 21.50
CA LEU A 89 -12.61 -0.85 21.77
C LEU A 89 -13.09 -0.80 23.22
N LEU A 90 -12.18 -0.56 24.17
CA LEU A 90 -12.53 -0.44 25.59
C LEU A 90 -13.43 0.78 25.84
N ALA A 91 -13.06 1.94 25.30
CA ALA A 91 -13.85 3.16 25.41
C ALA A 91 -15.25 3.00 24.77
N ALA A 92 -15.31 2.39 23.60
CA ALA A 92 -16.58 2.13 22.91
C ALA A 92 -17.45 1.12 23.66
N THR A 93 -16.87 0.07 24.24
CA THR A 93 -17.59 -0.92 25.06
C THR A 93 -18.21 -0.27 26.30
N LYS A 94 -17.47 0.61 26.99
CA LYS A 94 -18.00 1.38 28.13
C LYS A 94 -19.14 2.32 27.74
N ALA A 95 -19.09 2.91 26.55
CA ALA A 95 -20.09 3.86 26.08
C ALA A 95 -21.38 3.18 25.56
N LEU A 96 -21.26 2.05 24.86
CA LEU A 96 -22.37 1.35 24.22
C LEU A 96 -22.98 0.24 25.09
N GLY A 97 -22.25 -0.22 26.11
CA GLY A 97 -22.60 -1.38 26.92
C GLY A 97 -22.16 -2.71 26.30
N GLU A 98 -21.86 -3.69 27.15
CA GLU A 98 -21.26 -4.98 26.73
C GLU A 98 -22.17 -5.81 25.81
N SER A 99 -23.49 -5.70 25.96
CA SER A 99 -24.46 -6.45 25.14
C SER A 99 -24.59 -5.93 23.71
N ALA A 100 -24.15 -4.70 23.44
CA ALA A 100 -24.27 -4.06 22.12
C ALA A 100 -23.03 -4.27 21.24
N VAL A 101 -21.91 -4.75 21.79
CA VAL A 101 -20.64 -4.91 21.08
C VAL A 101 -20.35 -6.38 20.74
N PRO A 102 -19.60 -6.64 19.65
CA PRO A 102 -19.19 -8.00 19.31
C PRO A 102 -18.35 -8.67 20.41
N SER A 103 -18.57 -9.95 20.67
CA SER A 103 -17.86 -10.72 21.71
C SER A 103 -16.33 -10.72 21.55
N TRP A 104 -15.83 -10.66 20.32
CA TRP A 104 -14.39 -10.62 20.07
C TRP A 104 -13.71 -9.34 20.59
N TRP A 105 -14.45 -8.25 20.81
CA TRP A 105 -13.89 -7.04 21.44
C TRP A 105 -13.38 -7.36 22.84
N GLN A 106 -14.14 -8.15 23.60
CA GLN A 106 -13.79 -8.57 24.95
C GLN A 106 -12.50 -9.41 24.98
N ASN A 107 -12.23 -10.20 23.93
CA ASN A 107 -10.99 -10.96 23.81
C ASN A 107 -9.75 -10.07 23.63
N ILE A 108 -9.93 -8.87 23.05
CA ILE A 108 -8.85 -7.90 22.85
C ILE A 108 -8.65 -7.04 24.10
N THR A 109 -9.74 -6.61 24.73
CA THR A 109 -9.77 -5.76 25.92
C THR A 109 -9.74 -6.55 27.24
N ALA A 110 -9.55 -7.87 27.19
CA ALA A 110 -9.53 -8.72 28.37
C ALA A 110 -8.50 -8.22 29.40
N GLY A 111 -8.96 -8.04 30.64
CA GLY A 111 -8.15 -7.53 31.75
C GLY A 111 -7.94 -6.01 31.77
N ALA A 112 -8.46 -5.27 30.79
CA ALA A 112 -8.33 -3.81 30.73
C ALA A 112 -9.53 -3.13 31.42
N THR A 113 -9.27 -2.36 32.47
CA THR A 113 -10.31 -1.62 33.22
C THR A 113 -10.19 -0.12 33.03
N ASP A 114 -8.99 0.44 32.93
CA ASP A 114 -8.76 1.86 32.73
C ASP A 114 -8.45 2.19 31.25
N VAL A 115 -9.19 3.17 30.70
CA VAL A 115 -9.00 3.62 29.32
C VAL A 115 -7.74 4.47 29.20
N GLN A 116 -7.41 5.28 30.20
CA GLN A 116 -6.26 6.18 30.11
C GLN A 116 -4.95 5.41 30.16
N ALA A 117 -4.82 4.45 31.09
CA ALA A 117 -3.67 3.54 31.12
C ALA A 117 -3.44 2.81 29.79
N GLU A 118 -4.51 2.37 29.11
CA GLU A 118 -4.45 1.71 27.80
C GLU A 118 -4.05 2.67 26.67
N VAL A 119 -4.43 3.94 26.75
CA VAL A 119 -3.99 5.00 25.82
C VAL A 119 -2.49 5.24 25.94
N ASP A 120 -1.98 5.30 27.16
CA ASP A 120 -0.56 5.53 27.45
C ASP A 120 0.28 4.31 27.04
N GLU A 121 -0.20 3.09 27.34
CA GLU A 121 0.44 1.85 26.91
C GLU A 121 0.47 1.74 25.38
N ARG A 122 -0.62 2.08 24.69
CA ARG A 122 -0.67 2.16 23.22
C ARG A 122 0.42 3.10 22.71
N HIS A 123 0.58 4.29 23.29
CA HIS A 123 1.58 5.24 22.84
C HIS A 123 2.99 4.65 22.88
N THR A 124 3.38 4.03 23.99
CA THR A 124 4.70 3.39 24.17
C THR A 124 4.88 2.19 23.22
N LYS A 125 3.89 1.29 23.14
CA LYS A 125 3.96 0.11 22.26
C LYS A 125 4.07 0.52 20.79
N LEU A 126 3.26 1.46 20.33
CA LEU A 126 3.30 1.90 18.93
C LEU A 126 4.60 2.64 18.60
N GLN A 127 5.20 3.38 19.55
CA GLN A 127 6.51 4.01 19.34
C GLN A 127 7.61 2.97 19.12
N GLY A 128 7.57 1.83 19.83
CA GLY A 128 8.54 0.73 19.64
C GLY A 128 8.26 -0.13 18.41
N ILE A 129 7.00 -0.51 18.16
CA ILE A 129 6.64 -1.44 17.08
C ILE A 129 6.68 -0.76 15.71
N SER A 130 6.30 0.52 15.60
CA SER A 130 6.27 1.21 14.30
C SER A 130 7.61 1.15 13.53
N PRO A 131 8.79 1.45 14.14
CA PRO A 131 10.07 1.44 13.40
C PRO A 131 10.47 0.05 12.98
N ILE A 132 10.22 -0.94 13.83
CA ILE A 132 10.46 -2.35 13.52
C ILE A 132 9.59 -2.77 12.34
N LEU A 133 8.28 -2.47 12.39
CA LEU A 133 7.35 -2.79 11.30
C LEU A 133 7.73 -2.11 10.00
N GLY A 134 8.14 -0.83 10.04
CA GLY A 134 8.60 -0.10 8.85
C GLY A 134 9.86 -0.73 8.22
N ALA A 135 10.84 -1.11 9.04
CA ALA A 135 12.05 -1.78 8.57
C ALA A 135 11.75 -3.19 8.01
N LEU A 136 10.92 -3.96 8.71
CA LEU A 136 10.47 -5.28 8.24
C LEU A 136 9.72 -5.17 6.92
N TYR A 137 8.80 -4.22 6.79
CA TYR A 137 8.08 -3.95 5.55
C TYR A 137 9.05 -3.67 4.39
N ALA A 138 10.02 -2.77 4.59
CA ALA A 138 10.98 -2.41 3.54
C ALA A 138 11.85 -3.62 3.13
N ILE A 139 12.39 -4.35 4.10
CA ILE A 139 13.28 -5.50 3.85
C ILE A 139 12.49 -6.64 3.17
N VAL A 140 11.38 -7.06 3.78
CA VAL A 140 10.60 -8.20 3.30
C VAL A 140 10.02 -7.94 1.92
N LEU A 141 9.47 -6.75 1.64
CA LEU A 141 8.93 -6.46 0.31
C LEU A 141 10.02 -6.26 -0.74
N SER A 142 11.22 -5.84 -0.36
CA SER A 142 12.36 -5.83 -1.29
C SER A 142 12.75 -7.25 -1.70
N PHE A 143 12.89 -8.17 -0.73
CA PHE A 143 13.17 -9.57 -1.01
C PHE A 143 12.03 -10.25 -1.76
N PHE A 144 10.79 -9.94 -1.41
CA PHE A 144 9.62 -10.41 -2.15
C PHE A 144 9.64 -9.93 -3.60
N ALA A 145 10.02 -8.68 -3.88
CA ALA A 145 10.15 -8.21 -5.25
C ALA A 145 11.22 -8.99 -6.02
N PHE A 146 12.35 -9.30 -5.39
CA PHE A 146 13.40 -10.13 -5.99
C PHE A 146 12.92 -11.56 -6.26
N ASP A 147 12.29 -12.20 -5.27
CA ASP A 147 11.89 -13.60 -5.32
C ASP A 147 10.64 -13.83 -6.18
N ALA A 148 9.62 -12.99 -6.06
CA ALA A 148 8.32 -13.20 -6.69
C ALA A 148 8.21 -12.56 -8.09
N ILE A 149 8.91 -11.46 -8.34
CA ILE A 149 8.75 -10.67 -9.59
C ILE A 149 10.02 -10.65 -10.43
N MET A 150 11.17 -10.25 -9.89
CA MET A 150 12.43 -10.18 -10.64
C MET A 150 12.86 -11.56 -11.14
N SER A 151 12.66 -12.60 -10.34
CA SER A 151 12.99 -13.97 -10.71
C SER A 151 12.16 -14.53 -11.88
N LEU A 152 11.06 -13.88 -12.28
CA LEU A 152 10.34 -14.23 -13.51
C LEU A 152 11.21 -14.05 -14.76
N ALA A 153 12.24 -13.18 -14.69
CA ALA A 153 13.24 -12.98 -15.73
C ALA A 153 14.63 -13.29 -15.13
N PRO A 154 15.07 -14.56 -15.08
CA PRO A 154 16.25 -14.99 -14.29
C PRO A 154 17.59 -14.37 -14.72
N HIS A 155 17.69 -13.95 -15.98
CA HIS A 155 18.85 -13.27 -16.53
C HIS A 155 18.90 -11.77 -16.21
N TRP A 156 17.76 -11.16 -15.91
CA TRP A 156 17.66 -9.74 -15.58
C TRP A 156 18.00 -9.48 -14.10
N TYR A 157 18.59 -8.31 -13.84
CA TYR A 157 18.94 -7.87 -12.51
C TYR A 157 18.87 -6.34 -12.41
N ALA A 158 18.37 -5.85 -11.28
CA ALA A 158 18.37 -4.42 -10.97
C ALA A 158 18.42 -4.19 -9.45
N ASN A 159 19.52 -3.60 -8.95
CA ASN A 159 19.74 -3.35 -7.50
C ASN A 159 18.58 -2.56 -6.87
N MET A 160 18.07 -1.58 -7.60
CA MET A 160 17.05 -0.66 -7.10
C MET A 160 15.64 -1.26 -7.12
N PHE A 161 15.43 -2.41 -7.76
CA PHE A 161 14.09 -2.94 -8.01
C PHE A 161 13.34 -3.26 -6.71
N GLY A 162 14.00 -3.88 -5.73
CA GLY A 162 13.40 -4.14 -4.42
C GLY A 162 13.00 -2.85 -3.70
N GLY A 163 13.91 -1.86 -3.73
CA GLY A 163 13.67 -0.53 -3.17
C GLY A 163 12.49 0.19 -3.81
N TRP A 164 12.42 0.15 -5.13
CA TRP A 164 11.35 0.70 -5.93
C TRP A 164 10.01 0.01 -5.64
N PHE A 165 9.99 -1.33 -5.50
CA PHE A 165 8.77 -2.09 -5.27
C PHE A 165 8.13 -1.79 -3.90
N PHE A 166 8.90 -1.81 -2.80
CA PHE A 166 8.31 -1.55 -1.48
C PHE A 166 7.81 -0.10 -1.35
N MET A 167 8.54 0.86 -1.94
CA MET A 167 8.15 2.28 -1.96
C MET A 167 6.92 2.52 -2.83
N SER A 168 6.84 1.87 -3.99
CA SER A 168 5.64 1.89 -4.84
C SER A 168 4.43 1.26 -4.13
N GLY A 169 4.64 0.21 -3.34
CA GLY A 169 3.61 -0.35 -2.45
C GLY A 169 3.12 0.65 -1.39
N MET A 170 4.03 1.41 -0.78
CA MET A 170 3.66 2.43 0.20
C MET A 170 2.91 3.60 -0.46
N TRP A 171 3.33 4.04 -1.65
CA TRP A 171 2.62 5.03 -2.44
C TRP A 171 1.20 4.56 -2.82
N SER A 172 1.06 3.31 -3.28
CA SER A 172 -0.23 2.70 -3.57
C SER A 172 -1.16 2.68 -2.35
N SER A 173 -0.61 2.40 -1.16
CA SER A 173 -1.40 2.45 0.07
C SER A 173 -1.96 3.84 0.36
N MET A 174 -1.20 4.91 0.08
CA MET A 174 -1.68 6.28 0.24
C MET A 174 -2.82 6.57 -0.74
N VAL A 175 -2.68 6.16 -2.00
CA VAL A 175 -3.74 6.32 -3.01
C VAL A 175 -5.05 5.67 -2.54
N TRP A 176 -4.98 4.43 -2.06
CA TRP A 176 -6.15 3.70 -1.58
C TRP A 176 -6.74 4.27 -0.28
N ILE A 177 -5.92 4.77 0.65
CA ILE A 177 -6.41 5.47 1.84
C ILE A 177 -7.27 6.68 1.44
N GLY A 178 -6.84 7.47 0.46
CA GLY A 178 -7.60 8.60 -0.05
C GLY A 178 -8.92 8.19 -0.71
N ILE A 179 -8.90 7.14 -1.54
CA ILE A 179 -10.10 6.58 -2.19
C ILE A 179 -11.11 6.11 -1.12
N LEU A 180 -10.67 5.30 -0.17
CA LEU A 180 -11.52 4.77 0.90
C LEU A 180 -12.07 5.90 1.79
N ALA A 181 -11.25 6.89 2.14
CA ALA A 181 -11.70 8.02 2.95
C ALA A 181 -12.81 8.83 2.27
N ILE A 182 -12.71 9.05 0.95
CA ILE A 182 -13.72 9.80 0.18
C ILE A 182 -14.99 8.97 0.00
N THR A 183 -14.87 7.67 -0.27
CA THR A 183 -16.00 6.79 -0.62
C THR A 183 -16.74 6.23 0.60
N PHE A 184 -16.04 5.81 1.64
CA PHE A 184 -16.62 5.23 2.86
C PHE A 184 -16.84 6.25 3.98
N GLY A 185 -16.23 7.44 3.91
CA GLY A 185 -16.31 8.46 4.98
C GLY A 185 -17.75 8.92 5.29
N GLY A 186 -18.61 9.01 4.27
CA GLY A 186 -20.03 9.33 4.44
C GLY A 186 -20.81 8.22 5.14
N TRP A 187 -20.65 6.98 4.69
CA TRP A 187 -21.27 5.80 5.31
C TRP A 187 -20.83 5.59 6.77
N MET A 188 -19.59 5.95 7.11
CA MET A 188 -19.08 5.90 8.48
C MET A 188 -19.51 7.09 9.36
N GLY A 189 -20.15 8.13 8.80
CA GLY A 189 -20.58 9.32 9.55
C GLY A 189 -19.44 10.22 10.05
N ILE A 190 -18.24 10.14 9.44
CA ILE A 190 -17.04 10.85 9.92
C ILE A 190 -16.68 12.08 9.09
N GLU A 191 -17.56 12.51 8.18
CA GLU A 191 -17.28 13.58 7.22
C GLU A 191 -16.84 14.89 7.86
N LYS A 192 -17.35 15.20 9.06
CA LYS A 192 -16.97 16.40 9.82
C LYS A 192 -15.48 16.45 10.17
N TYR A 193 -14.80 15.29 10.23
CA TYR A 193 -13.36 15.18 10.48
C TYR A 193 -12.54 15.12 9.19
N LEU A 194 -13.15 14.77 8.05
CA LEU A 194 -12.51 14.71 6.73
C LEU A 194 -12.51 16.11 6.07
N LYS A 195 -11.84 17.05 6.71
CA LYS A 195 -11.75 18.45 6.28
C LYS A 195 -10.90 18.59 5.00
N PRO A 196 -11.09 19.66 4.21
CA PRO A 196 -10.24 19.94 3.05
C PRO A 196 -8.74 20.05 3.37
N SER A 197 -8.38 20.44 4.60
CA SER A 197 -6.98 20.46 5.05
C SER A 197 -6.36 19.07 5.11
N VAL A 198 -7.12 18.06 5.57
CA VAL A 198 -6.68 16.65 5.62
C VAL A 198 -6.38 16.14 4.22
N PHE A 199 -7.27 16.37 3.26
CA PHE A 199 -7.04 15.96 1.87
C PHE A 199 -5.93 16.75 1.18
N HIS A 200 -5.74 18.03 1.53
CA HIS A 200 -4.63 18.81 1.03
C HIS A 200 -3.27 18.25 1.50
N ASP A 201 -3.15 17.90 2.78
CA ASP A 201 -1.92 17.30 3.32
C ASP A 201 -1.68 15.89 2.78
N HIS A 202 -2.73 15.07 2.70
CA HIS A 202 -2.65 13.76 2.08
C HIS A 202 -2.26 13.84 0.59
N GLY A 203 -2.85 14.79 -0.15
CA GLY A 203 -2.52 15.03 -1.56
C GLY A 203 -1.10 15.54 -1.79
N LYS A 204 -0.52 16.30 -0.85
CA LYS A 204 0.93 16.64 -0.89
C LYS A 204 1.80 15.40 -0.77
N LEU A 205 1.43 14.45 0.10
CA LEU A 205 2.16 13.19 0.24
C LEU A 205 2.01 12.32 -1.01
N VAL A 206 0.78 12.11 -1.50
CA VAL A 206 0.55 11.37 -2.75
C VAL A 206 1.37 11.97 -3.90
N PHE A 207 1.37 13.30 -4.04
CA PHE A 207 2.17 14.00 -5.06
C PHE A 207 3.69 13.81 -4.86
N GLY A 208 4.19 13.95 -3.63
CA GLY A 208 5.59 13.70 -3.30
C GLY A 208 6.03 12.28 -3.67
N PHE A 209 5.18 11.29 -3.39
CA PHE A 209 5.44 9.90 -3.75
C PHE A 209 5.26 9.60 -5.24
N THR A 210 4.39 10.32 -5.95
CA THR A 210 4.33 10.27 -7.42
C THR A 210 5.63 10.77 -8.03
N MET A 211 6.18 11.87 -7.53
CA MET A 211 7.51 12.36 -7.97
C MET A 211 8.62 11.37 -7.63
N PHE A 212 8.59 10.79 -6.43
CA PHE A 212 9.55 9.78 -6.01
C PHE A 212 9.49 8.51 -6.87
N TRP A 213 8.28 8.03 -7.19
CA TRP A 213 8.07 6.91 -8.12
C TRP A 213 8.63 7.25 -9.50
N GLY A 214 8.31 8.42 -10.06
CA GLY A 214 8.86 8.85 -11.35
C GLY A 214 10.38 8.90 -11.37
N TYR A 215 10.98 9.49 -10.33
CA TYR A 215 12.43 9.55 -10.15
C TYR A 215 13.05 8.16 -10.07
N THR A 216 12.56 7.29 -9.20
CA THR A 216 13.14 5.95 -8.99
C THR A 216 12.93 5.03 -10.19
N THR A 217 11.78 5.11 -10.87
CA THR A 217 11.53 4.41 -12.14
C THR A 217 12.54 4.86 -13.20
N TYR A 218 12.77 6.16 -13.35
CA TYR A 218 13.74 6.66 -14.31
C TYR A 218 15.18 6.30 -13.91
N ALA A 219 15.53 6.42 -12.63
CA ALA A 219 16.87 6.17 -12.10
C ALA A 219 17.32 4.70 -12.24
N GLN A 220 16.39 3.74 -12.27
CA GLN A 220 16.75 2.34 -12.57
C GLN A 220 16.82 2.05 -14.08
N ILE A 221 15.99 2.72 -14.88
CA ILE A 221 16.00 2.53 -16.35
C ILE A 221 17.25 3.14 -16.97
N LEU A 222 17.66 4.33 -16.52
CA LEU A 222 18.74 5.10 -17.13
C LEU A 222 20.09 4.34 -17.17
N PRO A 223 20.59 3.69 -16.09
CA PRO A 223 21.83 2.93 -16.14
C PRO A 223 21.75 1.72 -17.06
N ILE A 224 20.62 0.99 -17.08
CA ILE A 224 20.44 -0.18 -17.94
C ILE A 224 20.44 0.26 -19.42
N TRP A 225 19.70 1.32 -19.73
CA TRP A 225 19.63 1.88 -21.08
C TRP A 225 20.97 2.45 -21.55
N TYR A 226 21.66 3.19 -20.69
CA TYR A 226 22.95 3.80 -21.02
C TYR A 226 24.09 2.77 -21.11
N GLY A 227 24.12 1.80 -20.19
CA GLY A 227 25.10 0.73 -20.17
C GLY A 227 24.90 -0.30 -21.28
N ASN A 228 23.66 -0.49 -21.74
CA ASN A 228 23.27 -1.36 -22.84
C ASN A 228 23.91 -2.77 -22.77
N MET A 229 24.04 -3.30 -21.56
CA MET A 229 24.60 -4.64 -21.33
C MET A 229 23.59 -5.70 -21.75
N THR A 230 24.08 -6.74 -22.42
CA THR A 230 23.27 -7.81 -23.02
C THR A 230 22.37 -8.52 -22.02
N GLU A 231 22.82 -8.65 -20.77
CA GLU A 231 22.15 -9.34 -19.68
C GLU A 231 20.94 -8.56 -19.14
N GLU A 232 21.00 -7.22 -19.13
CA GLU A 232 19.99 -6.39 -18.48
C GLU A 232 19.03 -5.73 -19.47
N ILE A 233 19.50 -5.42 -20.69
CA ILE A 233 18.73 -4.66 -21.68
C ILE A 233 17.51 -5.40 -22.20
N GLY A 234 17.53 -6.75 -22.22
CA GLY A 234 16.42 -7.58 -22.69
C GLY A 234 15.08 -7.25 -22.00
N PHE A 235 15.11 -7.03 -20.68
CA PHE A 235 13.93 -6.67 -19.91
C PHE A 235 13.29 -5.36 -20.37
N LEU A 236 14.11 -4.36 -20.71
CA LEU A 236 13.66 -3.08 -21.22
C LEU A 236 13.21 -3.16 -22.68
N MET A 237 13.92 -3.91 -23.54
CA MET A 237 13.55 -4.03 -24.95
C MET A 237 12.14 -4.59 -25.13
N VAL A 238 11.78 -5.64 -24.39
CA VAL A 238 10.43 -6.21 -24.45
C VAL A 238 9.37 -5.17 -24.06
N ARG A 239 9.65 -4.31 -23.08
CA ARG A 239 8.67 -3.36 -22.52
C ARG A 239 8.63 -2.01 -23.23
N PHE A 240 9.71 -1.59 -23.89
CA PHE A 240 9.84 -0.27 -24.49
C PHE A 240 10.04 -0.27 -26.02
N ASN A 241 10.36 -1.41 -26.63
CA ASN A 241 10.60 -1.49 -28.08
C ASN A 241 9.68 -2.47 -28.81
N LEU A 242 9.02 -3.38 -28.11
CA LEU A 242 8.07 -4.34 -28.70
C LEU A 242 6.63 -3.92 -28.40
N GLU A 243 5.79 -3.90 -29.43
CA GLU A 243 4.35 -3.80 -29.24
C GLU A 243 3.80 -5.18 -28.85
N PRO A 244 2.72 -5.25 -28.04
CA PRO A 244 1.89 -4.15 -27.53
C PRO A 244 2.39 -3.54 -26.21
N TRP A 245 3.50 -4.03 -25.66
CA TRP A 245 4.02 -3.63 -24.35
C TRP A 245 4.50 -2.18 -24.32
N THR A 246 5.04 -1.69 -25.44
CA THR A 246 5.47 -0.29 -25.56
C THR A 246 4.29 0.67 -25.41
N TYR A 247 3.15 0.37 -26.02
CA TYR A 247 1.92 1.13 -25.79
C TYR A 247 1.52 1.13 -24.30
N LEU A 248 1.52 -0.04 -23.65
CA LEU A 248 1.18 -0.14 -22.23
C LEU A 248 2.15 0.66 -21.35
N SER A 249 3.45 0.63 -21.62
CA SER A 249 4.46 1.44 -20.93
C SER A 249 4.18 2.94 -21.00
N ARG A 250 3.74 3.45 -22.16
CA ARG A 250 3.35 4.86 -22.31
C ARG A 250 2.11 5.19 -21.48
N VAL A 251 1.11 4.31 -21.47
CA VAL A 251 -0.10 4.46 -20.65
C VAL A 251 0.25 4.47 -19.16
N VAL A 252 1.09 3.55 -18.70
CA VAL A 252 1.58 3.50 -17.31
C VAL A 252 2.33 4.78 -16.97
N GLY A 253 3.25 5.25 -17.81
CA GLY A 253 3.95 6.52 -17.59
C GLY A 253 2.99 7.72 -17.50
N ALA A 254 1.94 7.73 -18.31
CA ALA A 254 0.93 8.78 -18.26
C ALA A 254 0.10 8.74 -16.97
N MET A 255 -0.40 7.57 -16.57
CA MET A 255 -1.31 7.39 -15.43
C MET A 255 -0.60 7.44 -14.08
N CYS A 256 0.62 6.89 -13.99
CA CYS A 256 1.40 6.85 -12.75
C CYS A 256 2.19 8.14 -12.49
N PHE A 257 2.53 8.90 -13.53
CA PHE A 257 3.38 10.08 -13.39
C PHE A 257 2.84 11.33 -14.09
N LEU A 258 2.68 11.34 -15.42
CA LEU A 258 2.41 12.60 -16.13
C LEU A 258 1.11 13.30 -15.70
N ILE A 259 -0.01 12.57 -15.74
CA ILE A 259 -1.34 13.08 -15.35
C ILE A 259 -1.36 13.47 -13.86
N PRO A 260 -0.98 12.60 -12.90
CA PRO A 260 -0.98 12.96 -11.48
C PRO A 260 0.02 14.08 -11.18
N PHE A 261 1.16 14.17 -11.87
CA PHE A 261 2.10 15.27 -11.68
C PHE A 261 1.47 16.61 -12.04
N ILE A 262 0.84 16.73 -13.21
CA ILE A 262 0.21 17.97 -13.67
C ILE A 262 -1.01 18.31 -12.81
N THR A 263 -1.88 17.33 -12.54
CA THR A 263 -3.14 17.57 -11.81
C THR A 263 -2.89 17.84 -10.32
N LEU A 264 -1.98 17.10 -9.68
CA LEU A 264 -1.58 17.32 -8.30
C LEU A 264 -0.56 18.46 -8.14
N LEU A 265 -0.24 19.26 -9.17
CA LEU A 265 0.35 20.58 -8.94
C LEU A 265 -0.68 21.53 -8.31
N SER A 266 -1.94 21.46 -8.79
CA SER A 266 -3.02 22.33 -8.32
C SER A 266 -3.33 22.08 -6.83
N ARG A 267 -3.38 23.17 -6.05
CA ARG A 267 -3.85 23.16 -4.66
C ARG A 267 -5.35 22.86 -4.57
N GLY A 268 -6.13 23.34 -5.55
CA GLY A 268 -7.59 23.20 -5.57
C GLY A 268 -8.04 21.75 -5.72
N ILE A 269 -7.44 21.02 -6.68
CA ILE A 269 -7.78 19.62 -6.95
C ILE A 269 -7.62 18.76 -5.70
N LYS A 270 -6.54 18.95 -4.92
CA LYS A 270 -6.30 18.20 -3.67
C LYS A 270 -7.34 18.44 -2.56
N LYS A 271 -8.09 19.54 -2.63
CA LYS A 271 -9.12 19.90 -1.63
C LYS A 271 -10.53 19.50 -2.06
N MET A 272 -10.75 19.31 -3.35
CA MET A 272 -12.03 18.92 -3.92
C MET A 272 -12.17 17.40 -3.87
N LYS A 273 -13.09 16.86 -3.05
CA LYS A 273 -13.29 15.41 -2.92
C LYS A 273 -13.44 14.70 -4.27
N GLY A 274 -14.30 15.21 -5.16
CA GLY A 274 -14.52 14.62 -6.48
C GLY A 274 -13.29 14.71 -7.40
N GLY A 275 -12.67 15.88 -7.50
CA GLY A 275 -11.46 16.07 -8.33
C GLY A 275 -10.29 15.21 -7.85
N PHE A 276 -10.08 15.14 -6.54
CA PHE A 276 -9.05 14.31 -5.97
C PHE A 276 -9.33 12.82 -6.17
N LEU A 277 -10.58 12.36 -5.98
CA LEU A 277 -10.98 10.97 -6.22
C LEU A 277 -10.71 10.52 -7.66
N ILE A 278 -10.97 11.38 -8.65
CA ILE A 278 -10.66 11.08 -10.06
C ILE A 278 -9.16 10.84 -10.24
N VAL A 279 -8.31 11.73 -9.72
CA VAL A 279 -6.86 11.59 -9.82
C VAL A 279 -6.37 10.33 -9.10
N LEU A 280 -6.88 10.05 -7.91
CA LEU A 280 -6.55 8.83 -7.17
C LEU A 280 -6.98 7.57 -7.91
N SER A 281 -8.13 7.58 -8.59
CA SER A 281 -8.63 6.45 -9.37
C SER A 281 -7.74 6.20 -10.60
N ILE A 282 -7.31 7.26 -11.29
CA ILE A 282 -6.32 7.18 -12.38
C ILE A 282 -5.02 6.55 -11.87
N LEU A 283 -4.53 7.01 -10.71
CA LEU A 283 -3.35 6.45 -10.07
C LEU A 283 -3.51 4.97 -9.71
N ALA A 284 -4.64 4.59 -9.11
CA ALA A 284 -4.90 3.20 -8.71
C ALA A 284 -4.90 2.25 -9.91
N THR A 285 -5.56 2.64 -11.01
CA THR A 285 -5.55 1.87 -12.26
C THR A 285 -4.16 1.85 -12.89
N GLY A 286 -3.44 2.98 -12.89
CA GLY A 286 -2.07 3.06 -13.38
C GLY A 286 -1.12 2.12 -12.64
N ILE A 287 -1.22 2.06 -11.31
CA ILE A 287 -0.42 1.16 -10.46
C ILE A 287 -0.75 -0.30 -10.76
N TRP A 288 -2.03 -0.63 -11.00
CA TRP A 288 -2.40 -1.98 -11.41
C TRP A 288 -1.78 -2.35 -12.76
N LEU A 289 -1.86 -1.47 -13.77
CA LEU A 289 -1.23 -1.65 -15.08
C LEU A 289 0.30 -1.73 -14.97
N GLU A 290 0.91 -0.99 -14.04
CA GLU A 290 2.35 -1.04 -13.77
C GLU A 290 2.76 -2.43 -13.26
N ARG A 291 2.02 -3.00 -12.31
CA ARG A 291 2.29 -4.37 -11.82
C ARG A 291 2.14 -5.41 -12.92
N PHE A 292 1.14 -5.23 -13.78
CA PHE A 292 0.95 -6.06 -14.96
C PHE A 292 2.14 -5.95 -15.92
N LEU A 293 2.58 -4.73 -16.25
CA LEU A 293 3.71 -4.47 -17.14
C LEU A 293 5.04 -5.03 -16.62
N VAL A 294 5.27 -5.02 -15.30
CA VAL A 294 6.51 -5.55 -14.74
C VAL A 294 6.51 -7.07 -14.71
N ALA A 295 5.39 -7.73 -14.42
CA ALA A 295 5.33 -9.18 -14.28
C ALA A 295 5.05 -9.94 -15.59
N VAL A 296 4.02 -9.55 -16.33
CA VAL A 296 3.43 -10.37 -17.39
C VAL A 296 4.32 -10.59 -18.62
N PRO A 297 5.05 -9.59 -19.15
CA PRO A 297 5.92 -9.81 -20.31
C PRO A 297 7.06 -10.80 -20.07
N SER A 298 7.30 -11.21 -18.82
CA SER A 298 8.34 -12.18 -18.47
C SER A 298 7.92 -13.63 -18.74
N PHE A 299 6.62 -13.92 -18.82
CA PHE A 299 6.10 -15.27 -19.08
C PHE A 299 5.06 -15.32 -20.20
N TRP A 300 4.52 -14.18 -20.62
CA TRP A 300 3.58 -14.07 -21.74
C TRP A 300 4.28 -13.51 -22.97
N MET A 301 4.52 -14.38 -23.96
CA MET A 301 5.26 -14.06 -25.18
C MET A 301 4.37 -13.99 -26.43
N GLU A 302 3.05 -13.90 -26.27
CA GLU A 302 2.13 -13.77 -27.41
C GLU A 302 2.05 -12.32 -27.94
N GLU A 303 1.56 -12.17 -29.17
CA GLU A 303 1.46 -10.88 -29.87
C GLU A 303 0.36 -9.96 -29.29
N SER A 304 -0.55 -10.48 -28.46
CA SER A 304 -1.65 -9.74 -27.85
C SER A 304 -1.47 -9.54 -26.35
N LEU A 305 -2.07 -8.48 -25.80
CA LEU A 305 -2.13 -8.29 -24.35
C LEU A 305 -3.09 -9.33 -23.75
N PRO A 306 -2.71 -10.06 -22.67
CA PRO A 306 -3.61 -10.96 -21.98
C PRO A 306 -4.55 -10.16 -21.07
N LEU A 307 -5.46 -9.40 -21.68
CA LEU A 307 -6.52 -8.64 -21.02
C LEU A 307 -7.87 -9.24 -21.39
N GLY A 308 -8.00 -10.55 -21.22
CA GLY A 308 -9.21 -11.29 -21.50
C GLY A 308 -10.20 -11.30 -20.33
N PRO A 309 -11.33 -12.00 -20.50
CA PRO A 309 -12.32 -12.17 -19.44
C PRO A 309 -11.77 -12.84 -18.19
N VAL A 310 -10.76 -13.71 -18.33
CA VAL A 310 -10.13 -14.42 -17.20
C VAL A 310 -9.34 -13.45 -16.33
N GLU A 311 -8.48 -12.62 -16.92
CA GLU A 311 -7.65 -11.66 -16.17
C GLU A 311 -8.49 -10.57 -15.52
N LEU A 312 -9.55 -10.12 -16.22
CA LEU A 312 -10.54 -9.21 -15.65
C LEU A 312 -11.34 -9.88 -14.53
N GLY A 313 -11.72 -11.15 -14.67
CA GLY A 313 -12.41 -11.92 -13.65
C GLY A 313 -11.57 -12.14 -12.39
N ILE A 314 -10.28 -12.48 -12.56
CA ILE A 314 -9.31 -12.58 -11.46
C ILE A 314 -9.19 -11.23 -10.75
N THR A 315 -8.99 -10.15 -11.52
CA THR A 315 -8.88 -8.79 -10.96
C THR A 315 -10.13 -8.40 -10.19
N ALA A 316 -11.31 -8.61 -10.76
CA ALA A 316 -12.59 -8.33 -10.10
C ALA A 316 -12.80 -9.19 -8.85
N GLY A 317 -12.40 -10.46 -8.88
CA GLY A 317 -12.49 -11.38 -7.74
C GLY A 317 -11.63 -10.93 -6.55
N PHE A 318 -10.34 -10.67 -6.80
CA PHE A 318 -9.43 -10.17 -5.75
C PHE A 318 -9.85 -8.78 -5.25
N PHE A 319 -10.24 -7.88 -6.14
CA PHE A 319 -10.70 -6.55 -5.78
C PHE A 319 -12.00 -6.60 -4.96
N GLY A 320 -12.97 -7.41 -5.38
CA GLY A 320 -14.23 -7.62 -4.67
C GLY A 320 -14.01 -8.20 -3.27
N LEU A 321 -13.12 -9.19 -3.14
CA LEU A 321 -12.76 -9.73 -1.83
C LEU A 321 -12.09 -8.70 -0.93
N PHE A 322 -11.16 -7.92 -1.48
CA PHE A 322 -10.49 -6.85 -0.73
C PHE A 322 -11.49 -5.81 -0.23
N LEU A 323 -12.40 -5.34 -1.10
CA LEU A 323 -13.45 -4.40 -0.72
C LEU A 323 -14.41 -5.00 0.31
N PHE A 324 -14.79 -6.27 0.16
CA PHE A 324 -15.59 -6.99 1.15
C PHE A 324 -14.88 -7.00 2.49
N TRP A 325 -13.60 -7.37 2.54
CA TRP A 325 -12.82 -7.42 3.77
C TRP A 325 -12.73 -6.05 4.45
N VAL A 326 -12.35 -5.01 3.71
CA VAL A 326 -12.27 -3.63 4.21
C VAL A 326 -13.61 -3.16 4.75
N SER A 327 -14.71 -3.41 4.01
CA SER A 327 -16.06 -3.04 4.45
C SER A 327 -16.43 -3.75 5.74
N ARG A 328 -16.17 -5.07 5.84
CA ARG A 328 -16.42 -5.85 7.06
C ARG A 328 -15.60 -5.36 8.23
N TYR A 329 -14.33 -5.02 8.02
CA TYR A 329 -13.48 -4.44 9.06
C TYR A 329 -14.01 -3.10 9.54
N LEU A 330 -14.31 -2.17 8.63
CA LEU A 330 -14.80 -0.83 8.96
C LEU A 330 -16.19 -0.85 9.63
N SER A 331 -17.04 -1.85 9.33
CA SER A 331 -18.29 -2.07 10.08
C SER A 331 -18.08 -2.61 11.50
N ALA A 332 -16.94 -3.25 11.77
CA ALA A 332 -16.71 -4.01 13.00
C ALA A 332 -15.88 -3.26 14.05
N VAL A 333 -15.30 -2.11 13.70
CA VAL A 333 -14.49 -1.28 14.58
C VAL A 333 -15.05 0.14 14.72
N PRO A 334 -14.73 0.88 15.79
CA PRO A 334 -15.10 2.28 15.89
C PRO A 334 -14.57 3.10 14.72
N ALA A 335 -15.45 3.89 14.09
CA ALA A 335 -15.17 4.64 12.87
C ALA A 335 -14.01 5.65 13.00
N LEU A 336 -13.71 6.09 14.23
CA LEU A 336 -12.59 6.95 14.56
C LEU A 336 -11.79 6.36 15.73
N ALA A 337 -10.55 6.83 15.89
CA ALA A 337 -9.76 6.58 17.09
C ALA A 337 -10.26 7.45 18.24
N VAL A 338 -11.42 7.09 18.83
CA VAL A 338 -12.13 7.86 19.87
C VAL A 338 -11.26 8.25 21.08
N THR A 339 -10.22 7.49 21.39
CA THR A 339 -9.28 7.76 22.48
C THR A 339 -8.05 8.56 22.05
N ASP A 340 -8.07 9.17 20.86
CA ASP A 340 -6.98 10.02 20.40
C ASP A 340 -7.06 11.41 21.06
N PRO A 341 -6.12 11.80 21.94
CA PRO A 341 -6.16 13.06 22.68
C PRO A 341 -6.03 14.30 21.77
N TYR A 342 -5.52 14.14 20.55
CA TYR A 342 -5.28 15.24 19.61
C TYR A 342 -6.26 15.23 18.43
N MET A 343 -7.41 14.56 18.57
CA MET A 343 -8.49 14.64 17.57
C MET A 343 -9.31 15.94 17.71
N ASN A 344 -9.22 16.60 18.88
CA ASN A 344 -9.81 17.93 19.10
C ASN A 344 -8.91 19.02 18.47
N PRO A 345 -9.49 20.13 17.96
CA PRO A 345 -8.71 21.28 17.49
C PRO A 345 -7.87 21.85 18.64
N HIS A 346 -6.58 22.14 18.39
CA HIS A 346 -5.77 22.90 19.34
C HIS A 346 -6.28 24.36 19.38
N PRO A 347 -6.21 25.07 20.53
CA PRO A 347 -6.52 26.50 20.59
C PRO A 347 -5.76 27.34 19.54
N ASP A 348 -4.56 26.88 19.16
CA ASP A 348 -3.69 27.52 18.15
C ASP A 348 -3.97 27.07 16.69
N ASP A 349 -4.93 26.16 16.46
CA ASP A 349 -5.35 25.77 15.10
C ASP A 349 -6.28 26.82 14.45
N VAL A 350 -6.50 27.97 15.11
CA VAL A 350 -6.91 29.19 14.40
C VAL A 350 -5.70 29.63 13.58
N HIS A 351 -5.64 29.19 12.33
CA HIS A 351 -4.84 29.89 11.33
C HIS A 351 -5.36 31.32 11.27
N VAL A 352 -4.72 32.22 12.02
CA VAL A 352 -4.89 33.66 11.86
C VAL A 352 -4.54 33.93 10.39
N HIS A 353 -5.57 34.23 9.59
CA HIS A 353 -5.35 34.86 8.31
C HIS A 353 -4.65 36.18 8.62
N GLY A 354 -3.33 36.22 8.44
CA GLY A 354 -2.58 37.45 8.44
C GLY A 354 -3.00 38.28 7.23
N ALA A 355 -4.01 39.11 7.41
CA ALA A 355 -4.30 40.36 6.69
C ALA A 355 -5.67 40.87 7.16
N ASP A 356 -5.71 41.54 8.32
CA ASP A 356 -6.66 42.60 8.67
C ASP A 356 -6.20 43.28 9.99
N LEU A 357 -4.91 43.61 10.05
CA LEU A 357 -4.34 44.51 11.07
C LEU A 357 -3.92 45.82 10.39
N VAL A 358 -4.87 46.56 9.80
CA VAL A 358 -4.80 48.03 9.70
C VAL A 358 -6.23 48.58 9.63
N ALA A 359 -6.87 48.73 10.79
CA ALA A 359 -7.85 49.77 11.02
C ALA A 359 -7.76 50.15 12.50
N HIS A 360 -7.74 51.45 12.78
CA HIS A 360 -7.47 52.13 14.06
C HIS A 360 -5.98 52.45 14.33
N HIS A 361 -5.51 53.56 13.74
CA HIS A 361 -5.49 54.87 14.41
C HIS A 361 -5.24 56.00 13.41
#